data_AF-A0A3P6UB88-F1
#
_entry.id   AF-A0A3P6UB88-F1
#
_cell.length_a   1.000
_cell.length_b   1.000
_cell.length_c   1.000
_cell.angle_alpha   90.00
_cell.angle_beta   90.00
_cell.angle_gamma   90.00
#
_symmetry.space_group_name_H-M   'P 1'
#
loop_
_entity.id
_entity.type
_entity.pdbx_description
1 polymer ?
#
loop_
_entity_poly.entity_id
_entity_poly.type
_entity_poly.pdbx_seq_one_letter_code
_entity_poly.pdbx_strand_id
1 'polypeptide(L)'
;TYPEARIGATFCQWLIKSLPGKTIEFFIKDLDLDDDNVSPDQPCNDVFYIWGTKSITNPIVCIKRDNLIGVRFESDSDWLLIELRTNPWSERSHRGPRIKYRQVEAPYQRSLRAFTTDLIPSNAASNVSMFIVILLLTMIR
;
A
#
# COMPACT_ATOMS: atom_id res chain seq x y z
N THR A 1 -22.13 8.20 12.18
CA THR A 1 -21.11 7.26 11.64
C THR A 1 -21.88 6.20 10.92
N TYR A 2 -21.35 5.65 9.82
CA TYR A 2 -22.10 4.76 8.93
C TYR A 2 -23.00 3.75 9.70
N PRO A 3 -24.30 3.64 9.39
CA PRO A 3 -24.98 4.20 8.21
C PRO A 3 -25.46 5.65 8.37
N GLU A 4 -25.33 6.25 9.56
CA GLU A 4 -25.79 7.63 9.79
C GLU A 4 -24.89 8.64 9.08
N ALA A 5 -25.51 9.47 8.23
CA ALA A 5 -24.87 10.60 7.59
C ALA A 5 -24.53 11.70 8.62
N ARG A 6 -23.45 12.44 8.37
CA ARG A 6 -23.03 13.55 9.23
C ARG A 6 -22.66 14.77 8.40
N ILE A 7 -22.78 15.94 9.03
CA ILE A 7 -22.34 17.24 8.51
C ILE A 7 -21.10 17.66 9.29
N GLY A 8 -20.18 18.35 8.63
CA GLY A 8 -19.00 18.97 9.23
C GLY A 8 -17.70 18.19 9.04
N ALA A 9 -16.62 18.80 9.53
CA ALA A 9 -15.26 18.25 9.38
C ALA A 9 -15.08 16.99 10.22
N THR A 10 -14.62 15.94 9.55
CA THR A 10 -14.21 14.67 10.14
C THR A 10 -12.84 14.33 9.57
N PHE A 11 -11.93 13.94 10.45
CA PHE A 11 -10.69 13.27 10.07
C PHE A 11 -10.71 11.87 10.67
N CYS A 12 -10.62 10.85 9.82
CA CYS A 12 -10.55 9.47 10.24
C CYS A 12 -9.41 8.75 9.54
N GLN A 13 -8.70 7.94 10.32
CA GLN A 13 -7.64 7.08 9.81
C GLN A 13 -7.79 5.70 10.44
N TRP A 14 -7.85 4.66 9.59
CA TRP A 14 -7.97 3.27 10.01
C TRP A 14 -6.80 2.48 9.46
N LEU A 15 -5.98 1.92 10.37
CA LEU A 15 -4.90 1.00 10.02
C LEU A 15 -5.35 -0.43 10.32
N ILE A 16 -5.45 -1.24 9.28
CA ILE A 16 -5.74 -2.67 9.37
C ILE A 16 -4.43 -3.41 9.18
N LYS A 17 -4.08 -4.30 10.13
CA LYS A 17 -2.91 -5.18 10.05
C LYS A 17 -3.36 -6.64 9.98
N SER A 18 -2.65 -7.41 9.17
CA SER A 18 -2.82 -8.85 9.00
C SER A 18 -1.89 -9.62 9.93
N LEU A 19 -2.21 -10.89 10.14
CA LEU A 19 -1.30 -11.82 10.78
C LEU A 19 -0.11 -12.16 9.85
N PRO A 20 1.04 -12.59 10.40
CA PRO A 20 2.14 -13.11 9.61
C PRO A 20 1.70 -14.22 8.66
N GLY A 21 2.22 -14.21 7.44
CA GLY A 21 1.84 -15.17 6.39
C GLY A 21 0.48 -14.89 5.73
N LYS A 22 -0.27 -13.86 6.16
CA LYS A 22 -1.56 -13.48 5.58
C LYS A 22 -1.50 -12.11 4.91
N THR A 23 -2.42 -11.88 3.99
CA THR A 23 -2.71 -10.59 3.37
C THR A 23 -4.17 -10.19 3.61
N ILE A 24 -4.51 -8.95 3.25
CA ILE A 24 -5.85 -8.38 3.45
C ILE A 24 -6.55 -8.36 2.09
N GLU A 25 -7.67 -9.07 1.98
CA GLU A 25 -8.64 -8.87 0.91
C GLU A 25 -9.73 -7.93 1.42
N PHE A 26 -10.09 -6.91 0.64
CA PHE A 26 -11.14 -5.97 1.00
C PHE A 26 -11.98 -5.55 -0.20
N PHE A 27 -13.14 -4.99 0.09
CA PHE A 27 -13.98 -4.34 -0.91
C PHE A 27 -14.79 -3.21 -0.28
N ILE A 28 -15.10 -2.22 -1.10
CA ILE A 28 -15.95 -1.09 -0.71
C ILE A 28 -17.40 -1.51 -0.98
N LYS A 29 -18.23 -1.56 0.06
CA LYS A 29 -19.65 -1.92 -0.06
C LYS A 29 -20.51 -0.69 -0.36
N ASP A 30 -20.16 0.46 0.20
CA ASP A 30 -20.82 1.74 0.00
C ASP A 30 -19.77 2.83 0.17
N LEU A 31 -19.86 3.90 -0.60
CA LEU A 31 -19.01 5.07 -0.49
C LEU A 31 -19.90 6.27 -0.81
N ASP A 32 -19.98 7.20 0.14
CA ASP A 32 -20.73 8.44 0.00
C ASP A 32 -19.80 9.57 0.41
N LEU A 33 -19.44 10.39 -0.57
CA LEU A 33 -18.45 11.48 -0.49
C LEU A 33 -19.09 12.73 -1.07
N ASP A 34 -18.70 13.88 -0.55
CA ASP A 34 -19.12 15.19 -1.04
C ASP A 34 -18.59 15.47 -2.47
N ASP A 35 -19.51 15.41 -3.44
CA ASP A 35 -19.35 15.79 -4.85
C ASP A 35 -20.14 17.04 -5.24
N ASP A 36 -20.59 17.84 -4.26
CA ASP A 36 -21.47 18.99 -4.50
C ASP A 36 -20.70 20.25 -4.88
N ASN A 37 -21.17 20.96 -5.90
CA ASN A 37 -20.62 22.27 -6.31
C ASN A 37 -19.08 22.27 -6.50
N VAL A 38 -18.50 21.13 -6.86
CA VAL A 38 -17.05 20.97 -7.00
C VAL A 38 -16.57 21.78 -8.20
N SER A 39 -15.48 22.54 -8.02
CA SER A 39 -14.82 23.27 -9.10
C SER A 39 -14.43 22.32 -10.25
N PRO A 40 -14.48 22.75 -11.53
CA PRO A 40 -14.10 21.89 -12.66
C PRO A 40 -12.70 21.25 -12.57
N ASP A 41 -11.79 21.90 -11.85
CA ASP A 41 -10.40 21.43 -11.65
C ASP A 41 -10.24 20.50 -10.43
N GLN A 42 -11.28 20.35 -9.62
CA GLN A 42 -11.26 19.56 -8.39
C GLN A 42 -12.09 18.29 -8.56
N PRO A 43 -11.58 17.11 -8.17
CA PRO A 43 -12.28 15.86 -8.45
C PRO A 43 -13.32 15.42 -7.39
N CYS A 44 -13.29 16.02 -6.20
CA CYS A 44 -14.11 15.67 -5.03
C CYS A 44 -13.88 16.73 -3.93
N ASN A 45 -14.88 17.09 -3.13
CA ASN A 45 -14.68 17.97 -1.96
C ASN A 45 -14.08 17.20 -0.77
N ASP A 46 -14.56 15.97 -0.59
CA ASP A 46 -13.97 15.04 0.37
C ASP A 46 -12.67 14.44 -0.15
N VAL A 47 -11.79 14.08 0.77
CA VAL A 47 -10.51 13.45 0.49
C VAL A 47 -10.52 12.03 1.03
N PHE A 48 -10.44 11.05 0.14
CA PHE A 48 -10.48 9.64 0.51
C PHE A 48 -9.30 8.87 -0.09
N TYR A 49 -8.54 8.19 0.76
CA TYR A 49 -7.34 7.46 0.39
C TYR A 49 -7.39 6.02 0.89
N ILE A 50 -6.84 5.11 0.08
CA ILE A 50 -6.60 3.71 0.46
C ILE A 50 -5.17 3.34 0.04
N TRP A 51 -4.27 3.15 1.00
CA TRP A 51 -2.89 2.69 0.76
C TRP A 51 -2.71 1.23 1.15
N GLY A 52 -1.72 0.60 0.55
CA GLY A 52 -1.42 -0.82 0.74
C GLY A 52 -1.90 -1.71 -0.40
N THR A 53 -2.35 -1.13 -1.52
CA THR A 53 -2.63 -1.84 -2.79
C THR A 53 -2.22 -0.97 -3.99
N LYS A 54 -1.64 -1.58 -5.02
CA LYS A 54 -1.31 -0.97 -6.32
C LYS A 54 -2.50 -0.87 -7.25
N SER A 55 -3.58 -1.58 -6.94
CA SER A 55 -4.79 -1.64 -7.76
C SER A 55 -5.68 -0.40 -7.63
N ILE A 56 -5.42 0.46 -6.63
CA ILE A 56 -6.16 1.70 -6.39
C ILE A 56 -5.25 2.88 -6.66
N THR A 57 -5.70 3.78 -7.54
CA THR A 57 -5.08 5.09 -7.73
C THR A 57 -5.64 6.07 -6.71
N ASN A 58 -4.77 6.75 -5.98
CA ASN A 58 -5.11 7.73 -4.97
C ASN A 58 -4.93 9.17 -5.48
N PRO A 59 -5.67 10.15 -4.93
CA PRO A 59 -6.88 9.98 -4.10
C PRO A 59 -8.03 9.32 -4.89
N ILE A 60 -8.97 8.70 -4.18
CA ILE A 60 -10.20 8.22 -4.81
C ILE A 60 -11.06 9.43 -5.13
N VAL A 61 -11.28 9.64 -6.43
CA VAL A 61 -12.08 10.74 -6.95
C VAL A 61 -13.56 10.37 -7.00
N CYS A 62 -14.45 11.33 -6.70
CA CYS A 62 -15.89 11.13 -6.65
C CYS A 62 -16.44 10.51 -7.95
N ILE A 63 -15.95 10.94 -9.12
CA ILE A 63 -16.37 10.42 -10.45
C ILE A 63 -16.08 8.92 -10.64
N LYS A 64 -15.01 8.39 -10.02
CA LYS A 64 -14.61 6.97 -10.16
C LYS A 64 -15.09 6.08 -9.02
N ARG A 65 -15.83 6.65 -8.06
CA ARG A 65 -16.34 5.97 -6.87
C ARG A 65 -17.07 4.67 -7.21
N ASP A 66 -18.03 4.73 -8.13
CA ASP A 66 -18.91 3.61 -8.43
C ASP A 66 -18.15 2.43 -9.05
N ASN A 67 -17.05 2.70 -9.76
CA ASN A 67 -16.18 1.67 -10.35
C ASN A 67 -15.42 0.86 -9.29
N LEU A 68 -15.38 1.32 -8.04
CA LEU A 68 -14.71 0.63 -6.94
C LEU A 68 -15.68 -0.19 -6.07
N ILE A 69 -16.98 0.08 -6.16
CA ILE A 69 -17.99 -0.57 -5.32
C ILE A 69 -18.15 -2.03 -5.72
N GLY A 70 -18.07 -2.93 -4.73
CA GLY A 70 -18.19 -4.38 -4.94
C GLY A 70 -16.97 -5.05 -5.56
N VAL A 71 -15.96 -4.28 -6.03
CA VAL A 71 -14.71 -4.83 -6.54
C VAL A 71 -13.85 -5.34 -5.38
N ARG A 72 -13.34 -6.56 -5.53
CA ARG A 72 -12.40 -7.15 -4.57
C ARG A 72 -10.98 -6.69 -4.88
N PHE A 73 -10.32 -6.17 -3.86
CA PHE A 73 -8.94 -5.75 -3.90
C PHE A 73 -8.13 -6.59 -2.92
N GLU A 74 -6.88 -6.85 -3.27
CA GLU A 74 -5.90 -7.45 -2.38
C GLU A 74 -4.84 -6.42 -2.00
N SER A 75 -4.42 -6.46 -0.74
CA SER A 75 -3.26 -5.70 -0.29
C SER A 75 -1.98 -6.35 -0.79
N ASP A 76 -1.04 -5.51 -1.25
CA ASP A 76 0.31 -5.96 -1.62
C ASP A 76 1.20 -6.21 -0.38
N SER A 77 0.69 -5.89 0.81
CA SER A 77 1.40 -5.92 2.09
C SER A 77 0.58 -6.68 3.14
N ASP A 78 1.06 -6.72 4.38
CA ASP A 78 0.32 -7.19 5.55
C ASP A 78 -0.51 -6.07 6.20
N TRP A 79 -0.67 -4.92 5.55
CA TRP A 79 -1.39 -3.78 6.09
C TRP A 79 -2.18 -3.01 5.03
N LEU A 80 -3.27 -2.38 5.46
CA LEU A 80 -4.09 -1.47 4.68
C LEU A 80 -4.33 -0.21 5.51
N LEU A 81 -4.08 0.96 4.93
CA LEU A 81 -4.37 2.25 5.57
C LEU A 81 -5.49 2.92 4.80
N ILE A 82 -6.55 3.31 5.51
CA ILE A 82 -7.69 4.03 4.94
C ILE A 82 -7.77 5.38 5.64
N GLU A 83 -7.92 6.45 4.87
CA GLU A 83 -8.06 7.79 5.41
C GLU A 83 -9.23 8.52 4.74
N LEU A 84 -10.00 9.22 5.56
CA LEU A 84 -11.10 10.08 5.15
C LEU A 84 -10.91 11.45 5.78
N ARG A 85 -10.99 12.50 4.96
CA ARG A 85 -11.13 13.89 5.41
C ARG A 85 -12.37 14.47 4.74
N THR A 86 -13.34 14.91 5.54
CA THR A 86 -14.57 15.49 4.99
C THR A 86 -14.49 17.00 4.90
N ASN A 87 -15.17 17.56 3.90
CA ASN A 87 -15.34 18.99 3.72
C ASN A 87 -16.16 19.59 4.90
N PRO A 88 -15.62 20.55 5.67
CA PRO A 88 -16.36 21.18 6.76
C PRO A 88 -17.56 22.01 6.29
N TRP A 89 -17.60 22.41 5.02
CA TRP A 89 -18.63 23.28 4.45
C TRP A 89 -19.64 22.54 3.56
N SER A 90 -19.75 21.22 3.70
CA SER A 90 -20.70 20.44 2.93
C SER A 90 -22.14 20.88 3.21
N GLU A 91 -22.91 21.15 2.15
CA GLU A 91 -24.33 21.53 2.25
C GLU A 91 -25.22 20.33 2.62
N ARG A 92 -24.76 19.12 2.28
CA ARG A 92 -25.45 17.85 2.54
C ARG A 92 -24.68 17.00 3.56
N SER A 93 -25.41 16.09 4.18
CA SER A 93 -24.80 15.10 5.06
C SER A 93 -24.36 13.87 4.25
N HIS A 94 -23.13 13.40 4.46
CA HIS A 94 -22.60 12.21 3.78
C HIS A 94 -22.38 11.05 4.74
N ARG A 95 -22.61 9.82 4.27
CA ARG A 95 -22.47 8.58 5.08
C ARG A 95 -21.02 8.12 5.24
N GLY A 96 -20.13 8.53 4.34
CA GLY A 96 -18.75 8.07 4.28
C GLY A 96 -18.62 6.64 3.75
N PRO A 97 -17.46 5.98 3.99
CA PRO A 97 -17.17 4.65 3.47
C PRO A 97 -17.75 3.54 4.34
N ARG A 98 -18.24 2.48 3.69
CA ARG A 98 -18.49 1.16 4.29
C ARG A 98 -17.60 0.13 3.64
N ILE A 99 -16.59 -0.32 4.36
CA ILE A 99 -15.60 -1.28 3.85
C ILE A 99 -15.73 -2.59 4.60
N LYS A 100 -15.62 -3.70 3.86
CA LYS A 100 -15.46 -5.03 4.44
C LYS A 100 -14.09 -5.56 4.08
N TYR A 101 -13.47 -6.26 5.02
CA TYR A 101 -12.18 -6.90 4.81
C TYR A 101 -12.17 -8.29 5.45
N ARG A 102 -11.27 -9.14 4.96
CA ARG A 102 -10.91 -10.43 5.56
C ARG A 102 -9.41 -10.67 5.38
N GLN A 103 -8.85 -11.51 6.23
CA GLN A 103 -7.48 -11.98 6.04
C GLN A 103 -7.49 -13.26 5.20
N VAL A 104 -6.56 -13.36 4.26
CA VAL A 104 -6.37 -14.51 3.36
C VAL A 104 -4.91 -14.93 3.37
N GLU A 105 -4.59 -16.16 3.01
CA GLU A 105 -3.20 -16.60 2.92
C GLU A 105 -2.43 -15.72 1.92
N ALA A 106 -1.26 -15.24 2.31
CA ALA A 106 -0.44 -14.42 1.42
C ALA A 106 0.14 -15.31 0.31
N PRO A 107 0.27 -14.80 -0.93
CA PRO A 107 0.96 -15.53 -1.98
C PRO A 107 2.38 -15.90 -1.52
N TYR A 108 2.76 -17.17 -1.66
CA TYR A 108 4.06 -17.71 -1.26
C TYR A 108 5.26 -16.94 -1.87
N GLN A 109 5.04 -16.23 -2.98
CA GLN A 109 6.05 -15.46 -3.71
C GLN A 109 6.21 -14.00 -3.28
N ARG A 110 5.92 -13.62 -2.01
CA ARG A 110 6.42 -12.33 -1.50
C ARG A 110 7.94 -12.37 -1.49
N SER A 111 8.55 -11.86 -2.56
CA SER A 111 9.97 -11.89 -2.88
C SER A 111 10.82 -11.84 -1.60
N LEU A 112 11.53 -12.93 -1.31
CA LEU A 112 12.62 -12.92 -0.35
C LEU A 112 13.58 -11.82 -0.79
N ARG A 113 13.54 -10.65 -0.14
CA ARG A 113 14.62 -9.68 -0.25
C ARG A 113 15.80 -10.26 0.50
N ALA A 114 16.66 -10.97 -0.23
CA ALA A 114 17.97 -11.32 0.27
C ALA A 114 18.75 -10.01 0.40
N PHE A 115 18.94 -9.56 1.64
CA PHE A 115 19.92 -8.52 1.93
C PHE A 115 21.27 -9.23 2.01
N THR A 116 22.06 -9.15 0.95
CA THR A 116 23.48 -9.48 1.04
C THR A 116 24.15 -8.30 1.73
N THR A 117 24.51 -8.47 3.00
CA THR A 117 25.47 -7.57 3.62
C THR A 117 26.81 -7.86 2.96
N ASP A 118 27.23 -6.99 2.04
CA ASP A 118 28.63 -6.97 1.60
C ASP A 118 29.46 -6.54 2.81
N LEU A 119 29.94 -7.52 3.57
CA LEU A 119 31.02 -7.32 4.53
C LEU A 119 32.26 -7.00 3.70
N ILE A 120 32.47 -5.73 3.39
CA ILE A 120 33.76 -5.24 2.90
C ILE A 120 34.77 -5.53 4.00
N PRO A 121 35.71 -6.48 3.83
CA PRO A 121 36.77 -6.67 4.81
C PRO A 121 37.65 -5.43 4.73
N SER A 122 37.67 -4.64 5.81
CA SER A 122 38.67 -3.59 5.97
C SER A 122 40.03 -4.27 6.10
N ASN A 123 40.77 -4.36 4.99
CA ASN A 123 42.15 -4.83 4.97
C ASN A 123 43.02 -3.87 5.78
N ALA A 124 43.33 -4.24 7.02
CA ALA A 124 44.50 -3.77 7.74
C ALA A 124 45.59 -4.85 7.64
N ALA A 125 46.75 -4.45 7.11
CA ALA A 125 47.87 -5.27 6.65
C ALA A 125 48.40 -6.35 7.63
N SER A 126 48.86 -7.49 7.12
CA SER A 126 50.31 -7.84 7.02
C SER A 126 50.59 -9.34 6.81
N ASN A 127 51.62 -9.61 6.00
CA ASN A 127 52.53 -10.76 5.96
C ASN A 127 52.13 -12.12 5.31
N VAL A 128 52.66 -12.29 4.08
CA VAL A 128 53.44 -13.42 3.51
C VAL A 128 52.99 -14.88 3.77
N SER A 129 52.69 -15.64 2.71
CA SER A 129 53.58 -16.72 2.19
C SER A 129 52.93 -17.59 1.10
N MET A 130 53.69 -17.79 0.01
CA MET A 130 53.75 -18.93 -0.93
C MET A 130 52.45 -19.69 -1.28
N PHE A 131 52.05 -19.64 -2.55
CA PHE A 131 51.93 -20.80 -3.47
C PHE A 131 51.31 -20.33 -4.81
N ILE A 132 52.11 -19.66 -5.64
CA ILE A 132 51.84 -19.55 -7.08
C ILE A 132 53.08 -20.09 -7.80
N VAL A 133 53.22 -21.40 -7.75
CA VAL A 133 53.98 -22.18 -8.73
C VAL A 133 53.12 -23.40 -8.97
N ILE A 134 52.28 -23.37 -10.02
CA ILE A 134 51.79 -24.48 -10.88
C ILE A 134 50.78 -23.81 -11.83
N LEU A 135 51.28 -23.12 -12.85
CA LEU A 135 50.53 -22.82 -14.09
C LEU A 135 51.46 -22.34 -15.22
N LEU A 136 52.69 -22.88 -15.25
CA LEU A 136 53.68 -22.63 -16.31
C LEU A 136 54.25 -23.94 -16.88
N LEU A 137 53.52 -25.05 -16.76
CA LEU A 137 53.86 -26.33 -17.40
C LEU A 137 52.65 -26.90 -18.16
N THR A 138 52.11 -26.14 -19.11
CA THR A 138 51.32 -26.67 -20.24
C THR A 138 51.52 -25.82 -21.49
N MET A 139 52.76 -25.52 -21.84
CA MET A 139 53.14 -25.18 -23.22
C MET A 139 54.31 -26.08 -23.61
N ILE A 140 54.03 -27.38 -23.64
CA ILE A 140 54.81 -28.33 -24.43
C ILE A 140 54.05 -28.50 -25.74
N ARG A 141 54.60 -27.92 -26.80
CA ARG A 141 54.56 -28.52 -28.14
C ARG A 141 55.80 -28.10 -28.90
#